data_AF-A0A7C6YKG3-F1
#
_entry.id   AF-A0A7C6YKG3-F1
#
_cell.length_a   1.000
_cell.length_b   1.000
_cell.length_c   1.000
_cell.angle_alpha   90.00
_cell.angle_beta   90.00
_cell.angle_gamma   90.00
#
_symmetry.space_group_name_H-M   'P 1'
#
loop_
_entity.id
_entity.type
_entity.pdbx_description
1 polymer ?
#
loop_
_entity_poly.entity_id
_entity_poly.type
_entity_poly.pdbx_seq_one_letter_code
_entity_poly.pdbx_strand_id
1 'polypeptide(L)'
;MPKNYNLRNIILEVLEGNELSKKTLLEAVRSRSGVGASDKTFNESLMALLREGQIYIADYDFSIYNGVKRIQSIRPDGIVFGVFRMDFVEIETILKQMESKNQEEVYRASKNLKRLFRRKIDEIRKDGNQEIESNADSLFNQTMYYMNSLGEEPKNSLRNKLAWSLSNNKGSLEMFKSIASFIESQKMS
;
A
#
# COMPACT_ATOMS: atom_id res chain seq x y z
N MET A 1 -24.04 -9.14 -13.87
CA MET A 1 -23.12 -8.30 -13.05
C MET A 1 -23.08 -6.88 -13.61
N PRO A 2 -23.09 -5.83 -12.77
CA PRO A 2 -22.98 -4.46 -13.26
C PRO A 2 -21.63 -4.22 -13.94
N LYS A 3 -21.62 -3.53 -15.09
CA LYS A 3 -20.43 -3.28 -15.92
C LYS A 3 -19.25 -2.65 -15.14
N ASN A 4 -19.53 -1.84 -14.12
CA ASN A 4 -18.51 -1.18 -13.29
C ASN A 4 -17.77 -2.12 -12.33
N TYR A 5 -18.38 -3.22 -11.89
CA TYR A 5 -17.73 -4.19 -10.99
C TYR A 5 -16.62 -4.95 -11.72
N ASN A 6 -16.83 -5.26 -13.00
CA ASN A 6 -15.84 -5.93 -13.84
C ASN A 6 -14.61 -5.03 -14.10
N LEU A 7 -14.82 -3.75 -14.38
CA LEU A 7 -13.71 -2.82 -14.66
C LEU A 7 -12.75 -2.65 -13.47
N ARG A 8 -13.27 -2.63 -12.25
CA ARG A 8 -12.42 -2.55 -11.04
C ARG A 8 -11.51 -3.75 -10.89
N ASN A 9 -12.04 -4.97 -11.09
CA ASN A 9 -11.25 -6.19 -11.01
C ASN A 9 -10.16 -6.23 -12.10
N ILE A 10 -10.50 -5.84 -13.33
CA ILE A 10 -9.51 -5.74 -14.42
C ILE A 10 -8.40 -4.74 -14.08
N ILE A 11 -8.74 -3.58 -13.49
CA ILE A 11 -7.73 -2.60 -13.04
C ILE A 11 -6.80 -3.23 -12.00
N LEU A 12 -7.35 -3.91 -10.99
CA LEU A 12 -6.56 -4.58 -9.96
C LEU A 12 -5.64 -5.63 -10.59
N GLU A 13 -6.17 -6.52 -11.44
CA GLU A 13 -5.43 -7.55 -12.17
C GLU A 13 -4.30 -6.99 -13.06
N VAL A 14 -4.53 -5.87 -13.74
CA VAL A 14 -3.50 -5.25 -14.60
C VAL A 14 -2.37 -4.64 -13.78
N LEU A 15 -2.69 -4.12 -12.59
CA LEU A 15 -1.72 -3.58 -11.65
C LEU A 15 -1.05 -4.66 -10.78
N GLU A 16 -1.43 -5.93 -10.91
CA GLU A 16 -0.77 -7.01 -10.19
C GLU A 16 0.69 -7.12 -10.60
N GLY A 17 1.59 -6.90 -9.63
CA GLY A 17 3.04 -6.99 -9.81
C GLY A 17 3.69 -5.80 -10.52
N ASN A 18 2.93 -4.73 -10.85
CA ASN A 18 3.48 -3.56 -11.56
C ASN A 18 2.88 -2.25 -11.07
N GLU A 19 3.68 -1.18 -11.12
CA GLU A 19 3.20 0.20 -10.99
C GLU A 19 3.09 0.80 -12.39
N LEU A 20 1.90 1.31 -12.77
CA LEU A 20 1.64 1.78 -14.13
C LEU A 20 1.11 3.21 -14.12
N SER A 21 1.59 4.05 -15.05
CA SER A 21 1.01 5.37 -15.30
C SER A 21 -0.45 5.22 -15.74
N LYS A 22 -1.27 6.24 -15.46
CA LYS A 22 -2.68 6.28 -15.85
C LYS A 22 -2.86 5.97 -17.33
N LYS A 23 -1.98 6.52 -18.18
CA LYS A 23 -1.97 6.27 -19.62
C LYS A 23 -1.79 4.78 -19.92
N THR A 24 -0.69 4.18 -19.45
CA THR A 24 -0.36 2.78 -19.71
C THR A 24 -1.41 1.83 -19.11
N LEU A 25 -1.92 2.16 -17.92
CA LEU A 25 -2.98 1.40 -17.27
C LEU A 25 -4.27 1.40 -18.09
N LEU A 26 -4.70 2.56 -18.60
CA LEU A 26 -5.90 2.66 -19.43
C LEU A 26 -5.76 1.87 -20.74
N GLU A 27 -4.60 1.93 -21.39
CA GLU A 27 -4.28 1.15 -22.59
C GLU A 27 -4.36 -0.36 -22.31
N ALA A 28 -3.72 -0.82 -21.23
CA ALA A 28 -3.73 -2.21 -20.82
C ALA A 28 -5.15 -2.70 -20.46
N VAL A 29 -5.92 -1.91 -19.71
CA VAL A 29 -7.30 -2.25 -19.35
C VAL A 29 -8.19 -2.36 -20.57
N ARG A 30 -8.09 -1.43 -21.53
CA ARG A 30 -8.84 -1.48 -22.81
C ARG A 30 -8.50 -2.72 -23.63
N SER A 31 -7.23 -3.13 -23.63
CA SER A 31 -6.79 -4.32 -24.35
C SER A 31 -7.39 -5.61 -23.77
N ARG A 32 -7.59 -5.68 -22.45
CA ARG A 32 -8.16 -6.85 -21.76
C ARG A 32 -9.68 -6.88 -21.70
N SER A 33 -10.32 -5.71 -21.57
CA SER A 33 -11.75 -5.66 -21.27
C SER A 33 -12.64 -6.03 -22.45
N GLY A 34 -12.15 -5.96 -23.70
CA GLY A 34 -12.94 -6.13 -24.94
C GLY A 34 -14.10 -5.12 -25.10
N VAL A 35 -14.35 -4.32 -24.07
CA VAL A 35 -15.40 -3.32 -23.92
C VAL A 35 -14.69 -1.99 -23.74
N GLY A 36 -14.93 -1.05 -24.64
CA GLY A 36 -14.33 0.28 -24.61
C GLY A 36 -14.69 1.01 -23.31
N ALA A 37 -13.80 0.93 -22.31
CA ALA A 37 -13.91 1.73 -21.11
C ALA A 37 -13.68 3.19 -21.51
N SER A 38 -14.73 4.01 -21.35
CA SER A 38 -14.61 5.45 -21.49
C SER A 38 -13.67 6.00 -20.41
N ASP A 39 -12.98 7.10 -20.71
CA ASP A 39 -12.10 7.77 -19.74
C ASP A 39 -12.86 8.12 -18.46
N LYS A 40 -14.14 8.51 -18.58
CA LYS A 40 -14.99 8.82 -17.43
C LYS A 40 -15.17 7.61 -16.51
N THR A 41 -15.61 6.48 -17.06
CA THR A 41 -15.86 5.25 -16.27
C THR A 41 -14.58 4.70 -15.65
N PHE A 42 -13.47 4.80 -16.37
CA PHE A 42 -12.16 4.43 -15.87
C PHE A 42 -11.73 5.32 -14.70
N ASN A 43 -11.87 6.65 -14.83
CA ASN A 43 -11.55 7.59 -13.75
C ASN A 43 -12.44 7.37 -12.52
N GLU A 44 -13.74 7.14 -12.70
CA GLU A 44 -14.66 6.81 -11.59
C GLU A 44 -14.22 5.53 -10.86
N SER A 45 -13.77 4.52 -11.60
CA SER A 45 -13.27 3.27 -11.03
C SER A 45 -11.95 3.46 -10.28
N LEU A 46 -11.00 4.21 -10.84
CA LEU A 46 -9.75 4.57 -10.15
C LEU A 46 -10.03 5.34 -8.85
N MET A 47 -10.93 6.34 -8.88
CA MET A 47 -11.28 7.12 -7.69
C MET A 47 -11.93 6.25 -6.62
N ALA A 48 -12.79 5.31 -7.01
CA ALA A 48 -13.39 4.37 -6.07
C ALA A 48 -12.31 3.47 -5.43
N LEU A 49 -11.43 2.87 -6.23
CA LEU A 49 -10.34 2.00 -5.76
C LEU A 49 -9.34 2.75 -4.86
N LEU A 50 -9.01 4.00 -5.18
CA LEU A 50 -8.17 4.87 -4.34
C LEU A 50 -8.83 5.15 -2.99
N ARG A 51 -10.11 5.51 -3.01
CA ARG A 51 -10.88 5.81 -1.79
C ARG A 51 -11.06 4.56 -0.92
N GLU A 52 -11.25 3.40 -1.55
CA GLU A 52 -11.35 2.09 -0.90
C GLU A 52 -9.97 1.55 -0.47
N GLY A 53 -8.87 2.25 -0.82
CA GLY A 53 -7.51 1.88 -0.43
C GLY A 53 -6.97 0.62 -1.11
N GLN A 54 -7.61 0.16 -2.19
CA GLN A 54 -7.19 -1.02 -2.96
C GLN A 54 -6.07 -0.69 -3.95
N ILE A 55 -5.96 0.57 -4.37
CA ILE A 55 -4.84 1.08 -5.15
C ILE A 55 -4.28 2.35 -4.51
N TYR A 56 -3.07 2.73 -4.93
CA TYR A 56 -2.38 3.91 -4.43
C TYR A 56 -1.65 4.66 -5.54
N ILE A 57 -1.35 5.94 -5.32
CA ILE A 57 -0.47 6.73 -6.20
C ILE A 57 0.98 6.50 -5.79
N ALA A 58 1.79 5.94 -6.68
CA ALA A 58 3.17 5.52 -6.41
C ALA A 58 4.17 6.64 -6.70
N ASP A 59 4.03 7.25 -7.88
CA ASP A 59 4.99 8.17 -8.49
C ASP A 59 4.34 8.95 -9.66
N TYR A 60 5.16 9.63 -10.47
CA TYR A 60 4.78 10.33 -11.67
C TYR A 60 5.68 9.98 -12.87
N ASP A 61 5.08 9.51 -13.96
CA ASP A 61 5.74 9.21 -15.23
C ASP A 61 5.91 10.46 -16.08
N PHE A 62 7.15 10.98 -16.13
CA PHE A 62 7.50 12.14 -16.95
C PHE A 62 7.63 11.82 -18.45
N SER A 63 7.68 10.54 -18.85
CA SER A 63 7.81 10.15 -20.26
C SER A 63 6.62 10.57 -21.12
N ILE A 64 5.46 10.86 -20.49
CA ILE A 64 4.28 11.42 -21.16
C ILE A 64 4.56 12.79 -21.84
N TYR A 65 5.67 13.44 -21.48
CA TYR A 65 6.10 14.72 -22.03
C TYR A 65 7.26 14.58 -23.03
N ASN A 66 7.62 13.37 -23.47
CA ASN A 66 8.65 13.20 -24.48
C ASN A 66 8.32 14.03 -25.73
N GLY A 67 9.26 14.89 -26.15
CA GLY A 67 9.08 15.85 -27.26
C GLY A 67 8.43 17.18 -26.87
N VAL A 68 8.08 17.40 -25.61
CA VAL A 68 7.53 18.67 -25.11
C VAL A 68 8.66 19.55 -24.58
N LYS A 69 8.86 20.73 -25.20
CA LYS A 69 9.95 21.65 -24.84
C LYS A 69 9.82 22.30 -23.47
N ARG A 70 8.59 22.49 -22.96
CA ARG A 70 8.32 23.13 -21.67
C ARG A 70 7.03 22.59 -21.06
N ILE A 71 7.12 22.02 -19.86
CA ILE A 71 5.97 21.50 -19.09
C ILE A 71 5.38 22.65 -18.28
N GLN A 72 4.09 22.94 -18.46
CA GLN A 72 3.39 24.04 -17.77
C GLN A 72 2.35 23.56 -16.74
N SER A 73 1.92 22.30 -16.82
CA SER A 73 0.92 21.72 -15.92
C SER A 73 1.15 20.23 -15.76
N ILE A 74 0.76 19.70 -14.59
CA ILE A 74 0.77 18.26 -14.31
C ILE A 74 -0.45 17.64 -14.99
N ARG A 75 -0.22 16.70 -15.90
CA ARG A 75 -1.26 15.92 -16.56
C ARG A 75 -1.62 14.66 -15.75
N PRO A 76 -2.90 14.32 -15.61
CA PRO A 76 -3.34 13.09 -14.94
C PRO A 76 -2.76 11.82 -15.54
N ASP A 77 -2.44 11.82 -16.83
CA ASP A 77 -1.93 10.67 -17.57
C ASP A 77 -0.60 10.11 -17.02
N GLY A 78 0.19 10.96 -16.36
CA GLY A 78 1.45 10.58 -15.76
C GLY A 78 1.34 10.05 -14.34
N ILE A 79 0.18 10.12 -13.70
CA ILE A 79 0.02 9.61 -12.33
C ILE A 79 0.22 8.10 -12.36
N VAL A 80 1.19 7.59 -11.59
CA VAL A 80 1.48 6.16 -11.49
C VAL A 80 0.67 5.55 -10.37
N PHE A 81 -0.05 4.47 -10.68
CA PHE A 81 -0.84 3.69 -9.73
C PHE A 81 -0.20 2.34 -9.45
N GLY A 82 -0.38 1.83 -8.23
CA GLY A 82 -0.06 0.45 -7.83
C GLY A 82 -1.17 -0.14 -6.98
N VAL A 83 -1.22 -1.46 -6.84
CA VAL A 83 -2.22 -2.15 -5.98
C VAL A 83 -1.70 -2.33 -4.57
N PHE A 84 -2.57 -2.07 -3.60
CA PHE A 84 -2.38 -2.50 -2.22
C PHE A 84 -2.89 -3.92 -2.06
N ARG A 85 -1.97 -4.88 -1.94
CA ARG A 85 -2.32 -6.23 -1.53
C ARG A 85 -2.07 -6.34 -0.02
N MET A 86 -3.11 -6.77 0.69
CA MET A 86 -3.15 -6.85 2.16
C MET A 86 -3.40 -8.28 2.62
N ASP A 87 -3.09 -9.27 1.81
CA ASP A 87 -3.07 -10.65 2.29
C ASP A 87 -1.81 -10.90 3.14
N PHE A 88 -1.89 -11.91 3.99
CA PHE A 88 -0.84 -12.24 4.92
C PHE A 88 0.50 -12.58 4.24
N VAL A 89 0.46 -13.37 3.16
CA VAL A 89 1.67 -13.90 2.50
C VAL A 89 2.47 -12.77 1.87
N GLU A 90 1.78 -11.80 1.29
CA GLU A 90 2.44 -10.67 0.66
C GLU A 90 3.01 -9.68 1.65
N ILE A 91 2.31 -9.41 2.74
CA ILE A 91 2.88 -8.56 3.80
C ILE A 91 4.08 -9.26 4.42
N GLU A 92 4.03 -10.57 4.61
CA GLU A 92 5.17 -11.37 5.08
C GLU A 92 6.35 -11.29 4.12
N THR A 93 6.08 -11.31 2.82
CA THR A 93 7.08 -11.12 1.77
C THR A 93 7.71 -9.72 1.85
N ILE A 94 6.90 -8.66 1.93
CA ILE A 94 7.39 -7.27 2.06
C ILE A 94 8.23 -7.11 3.33
N LEU A 95 7.83 -7.72 4.44
CA LEU A 95 8.60 -7.70 5.69
C LEU A 95 9.95 -8.42 5.54
N LYS A 96 10.03 -9.53 4.80
CA LYS A 96 11.31 -10.19 4.47
C LYS A 96 12.19 -9.33 3.56
N GLN A 97 11.60 -8.60 2.60
CA GLN A 97 12.33 -7.72 1.71
C GLN A 97 13.06 -6.57 2.44
N MET A 98 12.59 -6.20 3.63
CA MET A 98 13.29 -5.25 4.51
C MET A 98 14.69 -5.73 4.95
N GLU A 99 14.97 -7.03 4.82
CA GLU A 99 16.25 -7.66 5.18
C GLU A 99 17.13 -7.92 3.94
N SER A 100 16.66 -7.53 2.75
CA SER A 100 17.41 -7.68 1.51
C SER A 100 18.70 -6.86 1.52
N LYS A 101 19.71 -7.34 0.80
CA LYS A 101 20.95 -6.58 0.55
C LYS A 101 20.76 -5.51 -0.53
N ASN A 102 19.67 -5.59 -1.30
CA ASN A 102 19.35 -4.61 -2.33
C ASN A 102 18.69 -3.37 -1.69
N GLN A 103 19.39 -2.24 -1.71
CA GLN A 103 18.92 -0.99 -1.11
C GLN A 103 17.60 -0.48 -1.71
N GLU A 104 17.41 -0.67 -3.02
CA GLU A 104 16.19 -0.22 -3.69
C GLU A 104 14.98 -1.08 -3.28
N GLU A 105 15.20 -2.38 -3.13
CA GLU A 105 14.18 -3.32 -2.63
C GLU A 105 13.76 -2.98 -1.19
N VAL A 106 14.74 -2.74 -0.31
CA VAL A 106 14.50 -2.32 1.08
C VAL A 106 13.74 -0.99 1.12
N TYR A 107 14.12 -0.02 0.27
CA TYR A 107 13.45 1.27 0.19
C TYR A 107 11.98 1.14 -0.21
N ARG A 108 11.69 0.35 -1.27
CA ARG A 108 10.33 0.08 -1.73
C ARG A 108 9.51 -0.64 -0.67
N ALA A 109 10.07 -1.68 -0.04
CA ALA A 109 9.43 -2.41 1.05
C ALA A 109 9.08 -1.49 2.23
N SER A 110 10.01 -0.63 2.63
CA SER A 110 9.80 0.34 3.72
C SER A 110 8.68 1.32 3.40
N LYS A 111 8.65 1.86 2.17
CA LYS A 111 7.59 2.77 1.70
C LYS A 111 6.23 2.09 1.75
N ASN A 112 6.14 0.82 1.35
CA ASN A 112 4.90 0.05 1.37
C ASN A 112 4.41 -0.23 2.80
N LEU A 113 5.29 -0.69 3.70
CA LEU A 113 4.92 -0.95 5.09
C LEU A 113 4.50 0.32 5.83
N LYS A 114 5.19 1.46 5.63
CA LYS A 114 4.79 2.75 6.24
C LYS A 114 3.37 3.13 5.87
N ARG A 115 2.98 2.92 4.61
CA ARG A 115 1.61 3.18 4.15
C ARG A 115 0.59 2.25 4.79
N LEU A 116 0.92 0.96 4.96
CA LEU A 116 0.06 0.02 5.69
C LEU A 116 -0.13 0.44 7.16
N PHE A 117 0.95 0.85 7.83
CA PHE A 117 0.90 1.37 9.19
C PHE A 117 0.00 2.60 9.30
N ARG A 118 0.18 3.60 8.42
CA ARG A 118 -0.67 4.80 8.38
C ARG A 118 -2.14 4.41 8.22
N ARG A 119 -2.45 3.51 7.30
CA ARG A 119 -3.83 3.08 7.07
C ARG A 119 -4.42 2.39 8.30
N LYS A 120 -3.70 1.47 8.94
CA LYS A 120 -4.16 0.79 10.17
C LYS A 120 -4.37 1.78 11.32
N ILE A 121 -3.49 2.76 11.47
CA ILE A 121 -3.67 3.84 12.46
C ILE A 121 -4.90 4.70 12.14
N ASP A 122 -5.12 5.02 10.87
CA ASP A 122 -6.33 5.76 10.45
C ASP A 122 -7.61 4.94 10.67
N GLU A 123 -7.57 3.61 10.46
CA GLU A 123 -8.66 2.69 10.79
C GLU A 123 -8.97 2.72 12.31
N ILE A 124 -7.95 2.66 13.17
CA ILE A 124 -8.11 2.73 14.63
C ILE A 124 -8.71 4.07 15.07
N ARG A 125 -8.21 5.18 14.51
CA ARG A 125 -8.71 6.52 14.85
C ARG A 125 -10.16 6.73 14.44
N LYS A 126 -10.59 6.14 13.32
CA LYS A 126 -11.98 6.16 12.87
C LYS A 126 -12.90 5.33 13.78
N ASP A 127 -12.37 4.29 14.41
CA ASP A 127 -13.06 3.44 15.40
C ASP A 127 -13.21 4.13 16.77
N GLY A 128 -12.80 5.40 16.90
CA GLY A 128 -12.93 6.20 18.12
C GLY A 128 -11.88 5.91 19.19
N ASN A 129 -10.92 5.04 18.92
CA ASN A 129 -9.86 4.70 19.87
C ASN A 129 -8.70 5.71 19.74
N GLN A 130 -8.45 6.47 20.82
CA GLN A 130 -7.40 7.49 20.93
C GLN A 130 -6.15 6.99 21.68
N GLU A 131 -6.07 5.72 22.08
CA GLU A 131 -4.99 5.20 22.93
C GLU A 131 -3.61 5.23 22.25
N ILE A 132 -3.55 5.23 20.92
CA ILE A 132 -2.27 5.32 20.18
C ILE A 132 -1.95 6.79 19.90
N GLU A 133 -1.08 7.37 20.72
CA GLU A 133 -0.67 8.77 20.61
C GLU A 133 0.39 8.99 19.52
N SER A 134 1.18 7.96 19.19
CA SER A 134 2.29 8.11 18.24
C SER A 134 1.81 8.41 16.83
N ASN A 135 2.59 9.24 16.12
CA ASN A 135 2.54 9.32 14.67
C ASN A 135 2.83 7.94 14.06
N ALA A 136 2.05 7.52 13.07
CA ALA A 136 2.20 6.23 12.39
C ALA A 136 3.62 5.96 11.89
N ASP A 137 4.32 6.97 11.38
CA ASP A 137 5.71 6.84 10.94
C ASP A 137 6.69 6.60 12.08
N SER A 138 6.44 7.22 13.24
CA SER A 138 7.26 7.04 14.44
C SER A 138 7.08 5.63 15.00
N LEU A 139 5.81 5.18 15.11
CA LEU A 139 5.47 3.83 15.52
C LEU A 139 6.06 2.78 14.57
N PHE A 140 6.00 3.02 13.26
CA PHE A 140 6.63 2.16 12.27
C PHE A 140 8.13 2.01 12.53
N ASN A 141 8.85 3.14 12.65
CA ASN A 141 10.29 3.12 12.86
C ASN A 141 10.67 2.40 14.18
N GLN A 142 9.90 2.62 15.24
CA GLN A 142 10.08 1.93 16.53
C GLN A 142 9.81 0.44 16.44
N THR A 143 8.74 0.05 15.75
CA THR A 143 8.41 -1.36 15.55
C THR A 143 9.52 -2.06 14.79
N MET A 144 10.06 -1.44 13.73
CA MET A 144 11.19 -1.98 12.97
C MET A 144 12.45 -2.07 13.82
N TYR A 145 12.75 -1.03 14.61
CA TYR A 145 13.90 -1.02 15.51
C TYR A 145 13.82 -2.13 16.56
N TYR A 146 12.68 -2.23 17.26
CA TYR A 146 12.43 -3.26 18.26
C TYR A 146 12.51 -4.66 17.64
N MET A 147 11.85 -4.89 16.51
CA MET A 147 11.88 -6.19 15.83
C MET A 147 13.32 -6.60 15.45
N ASN A 148 14.15 -5.64 15.03
CA ASN A 148 15.54 -5.91 14.65
C ASN A 148 16.50 -6.03 15.84
N SER A 149 16.12 -5.60 17.04
CA SER A 149 16.92 -5.81 18.25
C SER A 149 16.68 -7.17 18.91
N LEU A 150 15.67 -7.91 18.46
CA LEU A 150 15.37 -9.27 18.92
C LEU A 150 16.29 -10.32 18.28
N GLY A 151 16.45 -11.46 18.97
CA GLY A 151 17.03 -12.68 18.36
C GLY A 151 16.13 -13.28 17.27
N GLU A 152 16.64 -14.22 16.47
CA GLU A 152 15.95 -14.75 15.28
C GLU A 152 14.54 -15.29 15.56
N GLU A 153 14.37 -16.16 16.55
CA GLU A 153 13.08 -16.77 16.87
C GLU A 153 12.02 -15.75 17.31
N PRO A 154 12.28 -14.88 18.32
CA PRO A 154 11.34 -13.81 18.66
C PRO A 154 11.08 -12.82 17.51
N LYS A 155 12.09 -12.51 16.71
CA LYS A 155 11.97 -11.65 15.52
C LYS A 155 11.01 -12.25 14.50
N ASN A 156 11.19 -13.53 14.16
CA ASN A 156 10.31 -14.26 13.23
C ASN A 156 8.86 -14.32 13.75
N SER A 157 8.69 -14.56 15.05
CA SER A 157 7.37 -14.57 15.69
C SER A 157 6.68 -13.20 15.59
N LEU A 158 7.40 -12.12 15.91
CA LEU A 158 6.87 -10.75 15.80
C LEU A 158 6.57 -10.38 14.35
N ARG A 159 7.45 -10.73 13.40
CA ARG A 159 7.24 -10.51 11.97
C ARG A 159 5.95 -11.15 11.48
N ASN A 160 5.68 -12.40 11.86
CA ASN A 160 4.45 -13.11 11.48
C ASN A 160 3.21 -12.46 12.09
N LYS A 161 3.26 -12.07 13.37
CA LYS A 161 2.17 -11.33 14.03
C LYS A 161 1.91 -9.99 13.36
N LEU A 162 2.97 -9.29 12.97
CA LEU A 162 2.90 -8.01 12.26
C LEU A 162 2.33 -8.17 10.85
N ALA A 163 2.72 -9.22 10.12
CA ALA A 163 2.14 -9.56 8.83
C ALA A 163 0.63 -9.79 8.94
N TRP A 164 0.21 -10.56 9.95
CA TRP A 164 -1.21 -10.79 10.23
C TRP A 164 -1.95 -9.50 10.60
N SER A 165 -1.37 -8.67 11.45
CA SER A 165 -2.03 -7.47 11.96
C SER A 165 -2.19 -6.37 10.90
N LEU A 166 -1.27 -6.29 9.94
CA LEU A 166 -1.35 -5.38 8.80
C LEU A 166 -2.27 -5.90 7.68
N SER A 167 -2.63 -7.19 7.71
CA SER A 167 -3.50 -7.81 6.70
C SER A 167 -4.97 -7.41 6.82
N ASN A 168 -5.79 -7.91 5.90
CA ASN A 168 -7.25 -7.82 5.94
C ASN A 168 -7.92 -8.96 6.71
N ASN A 169 -7.15 -9.84 7.35
CA ASN A 169 -7.72 -10.98 8.06
C ASN A 169 -8.58 -10.52 9.25
N LYS A 170 -9.55 -11.37 9.61
CA LYS A 170 -10.40 -11.12 10.80
C LYS A 170 -9.52 -11.03 12.05
N GLY A 171 -9.78 -10.00 12.88
CA GLY A 171 -8.99 -9.73 14.09
C GLY A 171 -7.64 -9.06 13.83
N SER A 172 -7.29 -8.72 12.58
CA SER A 172 -6.06 -7.99 12.25
C SER A 172 -5.96 -6.64 12.97
N LEU A 173 -7.07 -5.89 13.04
CA LEU A 173 -7.11 -4.58 13.69
C LEU A 173 -6.82 -4.66 15.19
N GLU A 174 -7.44 -5.62 15.90
CA GLU A 174 -7.20 -5.83 17.35
C GLU A 174 -5.78 -6.31 17.64
N MET A 175 -5.24 -7.20 16.80
CA MET A 175 -3.84 -7.60 16.87
C MET A 175 -2.91 -6.39 16.65
N PHE A 176 -3.25 -5.52 15.68
CA PHE A 176 -2.45 -4.33 15.40
C PHE A 176 -2.48 -3.34 16.58
N LYS A 177 -3.66 -3.10 17.18
CA LYS A 177 -3.80 -2.32 18.42
C LYS A 177 -2.89 -2.87 19.52
N SER A 178 -2.96 -4.18 19.78
CA SER A 178 -2.15 -4.85 20.80
C SER A 178 -0.65 -4.70 20.57
N ILE A 179 -0.18 -4.88 19.33
CA ILE A 179 1.23 -4.70 18.97
C ILE A 179 1.64 -3.23 19.12
N ALA A 180 0.83 -2.30 18.64
CA ALA A 180 1.12 -0.87 18.70
C ALA A 180 1.26 -0.38 20.14
N SER A 181 0.29 -0.68 21.01
CA SER A 181 0.32 -0.32 22.43
C SER A 181 1.51 -0.96 23.15
N PHE A 182 1.82 -2.21 22.83
CA PHE A 182 3.02 -2.87 23.36
C PHE A 182 4.30 -2.11 22.98
N ILE A 183 4.49 -1.80 21.70
CA ILE A 183 5.68 -1.07 21.22
C ILE A 183 5.77 0.32 21.84
N GLU A 184 4.64 1.04 21.98
CA GLU A 184 4.63 2.34 22.65
C GLU A 184 5.03 2.25 24.12
N SER A 185 4.59 1.23 24.86
CA SER A 185 4.99 1.04 26.25
C SER A 185 6.50 0.79 26.41
N GLN A 186 7.16 0.24 25.39
CA GLN A 186 8.62 0.08 25.38
C GLN A 186 9.36 1.42 25.22
N LYS A 187 8.69 2.55 24.91
CA LYS A 187 9.32 3.88 24.96
C LYS A 187 9.65 4.35 26.37
N MET A 188 8.96 3.80 27.38
CA MET A 188 9.07 4.26 28.78
C MET A 188 10.12 3.48 29.59
N SER A 189 10.95 2.65 28.95
CA SER A 189 12.13 1.99 29.55
C SER A 189 13.41 2.44 28.86
#